data_AF-A0A955LH83-F1
#
_entry.id   AF-A0A955LH83-F1
#
_cell.length_a   1.000
_cell.length_b   1.000
_cell.length_c   1.000
_cell.angle_alpha   90.00
_cell.angle_beta   90.00
_cell.angle_gamma   90.00
#
_symmetry.space_group_name_H-M   'P 1'
#
loop_
_entity.id
_entity.type
_entity.pdbx_description
1 polymer ?
#
loop_
_entity_poly.entity_id
_entity_poly.type
_entity_poly.pdbx_seq_one_letter_code
_entity_poly.pdbx_strand_id
1 'polypeptide(L)'
;MFLDAVNNFVTWAQKIGSYESVEQFLTGELMIIDFMLLAIGFIVLLVEIRLPLKHYWELPSYTFRRLLQNLHILPSPPAWGTVKDDETNQRIPLAVVELVERKSLHVVATTFTNRLGEFGFKIKPGTYFVRAIKNYYQMPSFIDPENIELIAVDESFAMPIEVEQQGHPVVHLRLLRLSQDQANSAAYKLRHYAKTFFIAASNGALAISIVVSYMAWVIGRSSIYGLLIVIAVVLLFIKIYILETVGIVSKSE
;
A
#
# COMPACT_ATOMS: atom_id res chain seq x y z
N MET A 1 -35.61 20.39 21.09
CA MET A 1 -34.42 19.77 20.44
C MET A 1 -34.03 18.43 21.05
N PHE A 2 -33.63 18.34 22.34
CA PHE A 2 -33.28 17.04 22.95
C PHE A 2 -34.49 16.11 23.11
N LEU A 3 -35.63 16.62 23.59
CA LEU A 3 -36.87 15.86 23.72
C LEU A 3 -37.41 15.37 22.36
N ASP A 4 -37.21 16.14 21.30
CA ASP A 4 -37.59 15.74 19.93
C ASP A 4 -36.68 14.62 19.41
N ALA A 5 -35.38 14.68 19.70
CA ALA A 5 -34.44 13.61 19.35
C ALA A 5 -34.78 12.30 20.09
N VAL A 6 -35.18 12.38 21.36
CA VAL A 6 -35.61 11.22 22.15
C VAL A 6 -36.92 10.63 21.60
N ASN A 7 -37.91 11.46 21.28
CA ASN A 7 -39.17 10.99 20.71
C ASN A 7 -39.00 10.39 19.29
N ASN A 8 -38.11 10.95 18.48
CA ASN A 8 -37.76 10.37 17.18
C ASN A 8 -37.06 9.02 17.34
N PHE A 9 -36.20 8.87 18.35
CA PHE A 9 -35.55 7.59 18.65
C PHE A 9 -36.55 6.52 19.13
N VAL A 10 -37.50 6.89 20.00
CA VAL A 10 -38.53 5.95 20.51
C VAL A 10 -39.49 5.51 19.42
N THR A 11 -39.93 6.43 18.56
CA THR A 11 -40.81 6.09 17.42
C THR A 11 -40.07 5.27 16.36
N TRP A 12 -38.79 5.56 16.11
CA TRP A 12 -37.91 4.73 15.29
C TRP A 12 -37.74 3.32 15.88
N ALA A 13 -37.51 3.20 17.20
CA ALA A 13 -37.37 1.92 17.89
C ALA A 13 -38.68 1.09 17.92
N GLN A 14 -39.84 1.76 18.04
CA GLN A 14 -41.15 1.10 17.95
C GLN A 14 -41.47 0.66 16.52
N LYS A 15 -41.07 1.44 15.51
CA LYS A 15 -41.19 1.06 14.10
C LYS A 15 -40.39 -0.21 13.84
N ILE A 16 -39.13 -0.27 14.32
CA ILE A 16 -38.23 -1.44 14.32
C ILE A 16 -38.82 -2.66 15.05
N GLY A 17 -39.86 -2.52 15.87
CA GLY A 17 -40.54 -3.66 16.47
C GLY A 17 -41.26 -4.57 15.46
N SER A 18 -41.54 -4.10 14.23
CA SER A 18 -42.10 -4.93 13.17
C SER A 18 -41.01 -5.59 12.34
N TYR A 19 -41.08 -6.92 12.18
CA TYR A 19 -40.11 -7.69 11.38
C TYR A 19 -39.85 -7.11 9.99
N GLU A 20 -40.89 -6.55 9.35
CA GLU A 20 -40.81 -5.97 8.01
C GLU A 20 -39.97 -4.67 7.96
N SER A 21 -40.06 -3.82 8.99
CA SER A 21 -39.25 -2.60 9.04
C SER A 21 -37.78 -2.90 9.38
N VAL A 22 -37.53 -3.92 10.21
CA VAL A 22 -36.17 -4.40 10.48
C VAL A 22 -35.54 -4.95 9.22
N GLU A 23 -36.27 -5.77 8.46
CA GLU A 23 -35.77 -6.33 7.22
C GLU A 23 -35.49 -5.26 6.17
N GLN A 24 -36.37 -4.27 6.00
CA GLN A 24 -36.15 -3.13 5.10
C GLN A 24 -34.93 -2.29 5.52
N PHE A 25 -34.77 -2.01 6.81
CA PHE A 25 -33.61 -1.30 7.34
C PHE A 25 -32.32 -2.10 7.11
N LEU A 26 -32.34 -3.39 7.44
CA LEU A 26 -31.19 -4.29 7.30
C LEU A 26 -30.83 -4.51 5.83
N THR A 27 -31.75 -4.50 4.88
CA THR A 27 -31.44 -4.77 3.47
C THR A 27 -31.15 -3.51 2.66
N GLY A 28 -31.73 -2.36 3.04
CA GLY A 28 -31.54 -1.08 2.35
C GLY A 28 -30.49 -0.19 3.02
N GLU A 29 -30.86 0.45 4.13
CA GLU A 29 -30.07 1.50 4.76
C GLU A 29 -28.73 0.98 5.30
N LEU A 30 -28.76 -0.16 5.99
CA LEU A 30 -27.55 -0.74 6.58
C LEU A 30 -26.54 -1.18 5.51
N MET A 31 -27.02 -1.66 4.36
CA MET A 31 -26.19 -2.04 3.22
C MET A 31 -25.41 -0.82 2.71
N ILE A 32 -26.10 0.31 2.51
CA ILE A 32 -25.48 1.55 2.03
C ILE A 32 -24.42 2.04 3.01
N ILE A 33 -24.73 2.03 4.32
CA ILE A 33 -23.79 2.44 5.37
C ILE A 33 -22.55 1.54 5.34
N ASP A 34 -22.72 0.23 5.24
CA ASP A 34 -21.62 -0.72 5.23
C ASP A 34 -20.72 -0.55 3.98
N PHE A 35 -21.31 -0.38 2.80
CA PHE A 35 -20.57 -0.03 1.59
C PHE A 35 -19.81 1.28 1.72
N MET A 36 -20.39 2.30 2.34
CA MET A 36 -19.70 3.57 2.59
C MET A 36 -18.51 3.40 3.53
N LEU A 37 -18.66 2.63 4.61
CA LEU A 37 -17.57 2.34 5.55
C LEU A 37 -16.43 1.59 4.87
N LEU A 38 -16.76 0.58 4.06
CA LEU A 38 -15.78 -0.20 3.30
C LEU A 38 -15.08 0.67 2.25
N ALA A 39 -15.82 1.52 1.52
CA ALA A 39 -15.25 2.45 0.54
C ALA A 39 -14.30 3.46 1.19
N ILE A 40 -14.67 4.05 2.33
CA ILE A 40 -13.79 4.95 3.10
C ILE A 40 -12.53 4.20 3.54
N GLY A 41 -12.71 2.99 4.07
CA GLY A 41 -11.61 2.11 4.47
C GLY A 41 -10.63 1.85 3.32
N PHE A 42 -11.16 1.52 2.15
CA PHE A 42 -10.39 1.25 0.93
C PHE A 42 -9.69 2.49 0.39
N ILE A 43 -10.37 3.64 0.30
CA ILE A 43 -9.77 4.90 -0.19
C ILE A 43 -8.60 5.31 0.70
N VAL A 44 -8.77 5.26 2.03
CA VAL A 44 -7.67 5.61 2.94
C VAL A 44 -6.53 4.60 2.84
N LEU A 45 -6.83 3.31 2.65
CA LEU A 45 -5.82 2.29 2.38
C LEU A 45 -5.01 2.64 1.12
N LEU A 46 -5.67 3.10 0.04
CA LEU A 46 -4.99 3.57 -1.16
C LEU A 46 -4.10 4.80 -0.90
N VAL A 47 -4.52 5.73 -0.04
CA VAL A 47 -3.70 6.91 0.31
C VAL A 47 -2.53 6.54 1.24
N GLU A 48 -2.71 5.52 2.08
CA GLU A 48 -1.74 5.10 3.09
C GLU A 48 -0.55 4.36 2.48
N ILE A 49 -0.80 3.57 1.43
CA ILE A 49 0.23 2.88 0.68
C ILE A 49 1.25 3.92 0.16
N ARG A 50 2.49 3.80 0.62
CA ARG A 50 3.57 4.77 0.34
C ARG A 50 4.18 4.57 -1.05
N LEU A 51 3.35 4.32 -2.07
CA LEU A 51 3.77 4.04 -3.43
C LEU A 51 3.08 5.01 -4.42
N PRO A 52 3.70 5.28 -5.58
CA PRO A 52 3.05 6.00 -6.68
C PRO A 52 1.84 5.22 -7.22
N LEU A 53 0.76 5.93 -7.56
CA LEU A 53 -0.52 5.34 -8.04
C LEU A 53 -0.36 4.33 -9.19
N LYS A 54 0.63 4.53 -10.07
CA LYS A 54 0.92 3.60 -11.18
C LYS A 54 1.30 2.19 -10.73
N HIS A 55 1.88 2.01 -9.54
CA HIS A 55 2.38 0.70 -9.08
C HIS A 55 1.36 -0.11 -8.26
N TYR A 56 0.16 0.44 -8.00
CA TYR A 56 -0.84 -0.25 -7.18
C TYR A 56 -1.37 -1.50 -7.84
N TRP A 57 -1.52 -1.47 -9.17
CA TRP A 57 -2.01 -2.60 -9.94
C TRP A 57 -1.05 -3.81 -9.87
N GLU A 58 0.23 -3.57 -9.58
CA GLU A 58 1.24 -4.63 -9.47
C GLU A 58 1.24 -5.29 -8.09
N LEU A 59 0.73 -4.62 -7.04
CA LEU A 59 0.76 -5.11 -5.66
C LEU A 59 0.03 -6.44 -5.47
N PRO A 60 -1.21 -6.66 -5.97
CA PRO A 60 -1.88 -7.94 -5.83
C PRO A 60 -1.07 -9.10 -6.43
N SER A 61 -0.45 -8.88 -7.59
CA SER A 61 0.38 -9.89 -8.25
C SER A 61 1.66 -10.18 -7.44
N TYR A 62 2.26 -9.15 -6.85
CA TYR A 62 3.45 -9.27 -6.02
C TYR A 62 3.15 -9.99 -4.71
N THR A 63 2.10 -9.60 -3.99
CA THR A 63 1.71 -10.21 -2.71
C THR A 63 1.27 -11.65 -2.92
N PHE A 64 0.50 -11.93 -3.97
CA PHE A 64 0.13 -13.30 -4.32
C PHE A 64 1.35 -14.16 -4.68
N ARG A 65 2.29 -13.63 -5.47
CA ARG A 65 3.55 -14.34 -5.76
C ARG A 65 4.35 -14.61 -4.48
N ARG A 66 4.46 -13.62 -3.57
CA ARG A 66 5.12 -13.77 -2.26
C ARG A 66 4.44 -14.82 -1.39
N LEU A 67 3.11 -14.86 -1.37
CA LEU A 67 2.34 -15.88 -0.69
C LEU A 67 2.71 -17.27 -1.22
N LEU A 68 2.71 -17.46 -2.54
CA LEU A 68 3.10 -18.72 -3.18
C LEU A 68 4.56 -19.09 -2.92
N GLN A 69 5.47 -18.11 -2.84
CA GLN A 69 6.87 -18.33 -2.47
C GLN A 69 7.01 -18.81 -1.02
N ASN A 70 6.27 -18.21 -0.08
CA ASN A 70 6.26 -18.63 1.32
C ASN A 70 5.68 -20.05 1.49
N LEU A 71 4.76 -20.44 0.61
CA LEU A 71 4.24 -21.81 0.50
C LEU A 71 5.18 -22.77 -0.25
N HIS A 72 6.38 -22.32 -0.65
CA HIS A 72 7.37 -23.09 -1.42
C HIS A 72 6.87 -23.60 -2.79
N ILE A 73 5.80 -23.02 -3.33
CA ILE A 73 5.22 -23.39 -4.63
C ILE A 73 6.01 -22.73 -5.78
N LEU A 74 6.53 -21.52 -5.54
CA LEU A 74 7.32 -20.77 -6.52
C LEU A 74 8.74 -20.52 -6.00
N PRO A 75 9.78 -20.63 -6.85
CA PRO A 75 11.13 -20.26 -6.47
C PRO A 75 11.24 -18.74 -6.23
N SER A 76 12.07 -18.35 -5.27
CA SER A 76 12.39 -16.96 -4.99
C SER A 76 13.44 -16.46 -6.00
N PRO A 77 13.30 -15.24 -6.55
CA PRO A 77 14.34 -14.68 -7.41
C PRO A 77 15.64 -14.50 -6.60
N PRO A 78 16.80 -14.66 -7.26
CA PRO A 78 18.09 -14.42 -6.60
C PRO A 78 18.18 -12.96 -6.15
N ALA A 79 18.76 -12.73 -4.97
CA ALA A 79 19.00 -11.38 -4.48
C ALA A 79 20.08 -10.72 -5.34
N TRP A 80 19.71 -9.72 -6.12
CA TRP A 80 20.64 -8.90 -6.90
C TRP A 80 21.23 -7.78 -6.06
N GLY A 81 20.53 -7.33 -5.03
CA GLY A 81 20.91 -6.08 -4.43
C GLY A 81 20.09 -5.66 -3.24
N THR A 82 20.46 -4.51 -2.67
CA THR A 82 19.75 -3.88 -1.55
C THR A 82 19.52 -2.40 -1.80
N VAL A 83 18.36 -1.88 -1.39
CA VAL A 83 18.09 -0.44 -1.31
C VAL A 83 18.29 0.03 0.13
N LYS A 84 19.11 1.07 0.31
CA LYS A 84 19.41 1.66 1.61
C LYS A 84 19.24 3.17 1.60
N ASP A 85 18.94 3.73 2.75
CA ASP A 85 19.00 5.16 3.02
C ASP A 85 20.47 5.60 3.04
N ASP A 86 20.81 6.67 2.33
CA ASP A 86 22.21 7.10 2.16
C ASP A 86 22.81 7.70 3.43
N GLU A 87 22.01 8.40 4.24
CA GLU A 87 22.45 9.05 5.47
C GLU A 87 22.61 8.03 6.60
N THR A 88 21.60 7.18 6.78
CA THR A 88 21.50 6.27 7.92
C THR A 88 22.00 4.86 7.62
N ASN A 89 22.24 4.53 6.35
CA ASN A 89 22.49 3.17 5.85
C ASN A 89 21.39 2.15 6.19
N GLN A 90 20.21 2.59 6.64
CA GLN A 90 19.09 1.72 6.97
C GLN A 90 18.50 1.09 5.70
N ARG A 91 18.11 -0.18 5.79
CA ARG A 91 17.47 -0.91 4.68
C ARG A 91 16.07 -0.34 4.45
N ILE A 92 15.73 -0.05 3.19
CA ILE A 92 14.44 0.53 2.81
C ILE A 92 13.53 -0.58 2.26
N PRO A 93 12.51 -1.04 3.01
CA PRO A 93 11.56 -2.01 2.54
C PRO A 93 10.51 -1.38 1.63
N LEU A 94 9.91 -2.20 0.75
CA LEU A 94 8.87 -1.79 -0.20
C LEU A 94 9.27 -0.56 -1.04
N ALA A 95 10.54 -0.44 -1.39
CA ALA A 95 10.96 0.42 -2.49
C ALA A 95 10.63 -0.29 -3.80
N VAL A 96 10.05 0.44 -4.74
CA VAL A 96 9.87 -0.06 -6.10
C VAL A 96 11.23 -0.07 -6.76
N VAL A 97 11.62 -1.18 -7.35
CA VAL A 97 12.82 -1.26 -8.17
C VAL A 97 12.39 -1.60 -9.58
N GLU A 98 12.70 -0.70 -10.50
CA GLU A 98 12.39 -0.85 -11.92
C GLU A 98 13.67 -1.18 -12.67
N LEU A 99 13.56 -2.13 -13.59
CA LEU A 99 14.58 -2.50 -14.54
C LEU A 99 14.18 -1.96 -15.91
N VAL A 100 15.01 -1.10 -16.48
CA VAL A 100 14.78 -0.40 -17.74
C VAL A 100 15.76 -0.91 -18.78
N GLU A 101 15.32 -1.26 -19.97
CA GLU A 101 16.23 -1.70 -21.04
C GLU A 101 17.04 -0.51 -21.58
N ARG A 102 18.37 -0.68 -21.73
CA ARG A 102 19.24 0.42 -22.16
C ARG A 102 18.92 0.95 -23.57
N LYS A 103 18.47 0.07 -24.48
CA LYS A 103 18.19 0.42 -25.88
C LYS A 103 16.84 1.11 -26.07
N SER A 104 15.80 0.57 -25.46
CA SER A 104 14.42 1.02 -25.67
C SER A 104 13.97 2.03 -24.62
N LEU A 105 14.68 2.16 -23.48
CA LEU A 105 14.27 2.94 -22.30
C LEU A 105 12.90 2.54 -21.73
N HIS A 106 12.40 1.34 -22.07
CA HIS A 106 11.16 0.82 -21.53
C HIS A 106 11.41 0.03 -20.24
N VAL A 107 10.46 0.10 -19.30
CA VAL A 107 10.47 -0.73 -18.10
C VAL A 107 10.19 -2.18 -18.50
N VAL A 108 11.18 -3.05 -18.32
CA VAL A 108 11.10 -4.48 -18.64
C VAL A 108 10.53 -5.28 -17.47
N ALA A 109 10.89 -4.88 -16.26
CA ALA A 109 10.44 -5.54 -15.05
C ALA A 109 10.36 -4.57 -13.87
N THR A 110 9.36 -4.78 -13.02
CA THR A 110 9.21 -4.08 -11.74
C THR A 110 9.22 -5.11 -10.61
N THR A 111 9.91 -4.80 -9.52
CA THR A 111 9.92 -5.60 -8.30
C THR A 111 9.87 -4.68 -7.08
N PHE A 112 9.64 -5.26 -5.90
CA PHE A 112 9.62 -4.51 -4.64
C PHE A 112 10.63 -5.09 -3.66
N THR A 113 11.35 -4.22 -2.96
CA THR A 113 12.29 -4.66 -1.92
C THR A 113 11.57 -5.36 -0.77
N ASN A 114 12.20 -6.42 -0.24
CA ASN A 114 11.71 -7.15 0.92
C ASN A 114 11.94 -6.36 2.23
N ARG A 115 11.63 -6.97 3.38
CA ARG A 115 11.86 -6.40 4.72
C ARG A 115 13.33 -6.06 5.00
N LEU A 116 14.24 -6.75 4.33
CA LEU A 116 15.68 -6.56 4.40
C LEU A 116 16.18 -5.56 3.33
N GLY A 117 15.29 -4.86 2.63
CA GLY A 117 15.64 -3.94 1.56
C GLY A 117 16.18 -4.64 0.30
N GLU A 118 16.13 -5.97 0.23
CA GLU A 118 16.69 -6.75 -0.88
C GLU A 118 15.72 -6.86 -2.04
N PHE A 119 16.25 -6.82 -3.26
CA PHE A 119 15.50 -7.01 -4.50
C PHE A 119 16.22 -7.97 -5.46
N GLY A 120 15.48 -8.47 -6.44
CA GLY A 120 16.00 -9.40 -7.43
C GLY A 120 15.08 -9.52 -8.64
N PHE A 121 15.67 -9.83 -9.79
CA PHE A 121 14.97 -10.04 -11.04
C PHE A 121 15.34 -11.39 -11.65
N LYS A 122 14.43 -11.94 -12.46
CA LYS A 122 14.69 -13.12 -13.30
C LYS A 122 14.46 -12.72 -14.75
N ILE A 123 15.52 -12.27 -15.41
CA ILE A 123 15.47 -11.72 -16.77
C ILE A 123 16.58 -12.34 -17.65
N LYS A 124 16.48 -12.11 -18.96
CA LYS A 124 17.48 -12.57 -19.94
C LYS A 124 18.77 -11.73 -19.82
N PRO A 125 19.93 -12.28 -20.22
CA PRO A 125 21.17 -11.52 -20.32
C PRO A 125 21.03 -10.30 -21.22
N GLY A 126 21.64 -9.18 -20.84
CA GLY A 126 21.52 -7.91 -21.55
C GLY A 126 22.02 -6.72 -20.73
N THR A 127 21.90 -5.53 -21.31
CA THR A 127 22.27 -4.27 -20.66
C THR A 127 21.03 -3.49 -20.24
N TYR A 128 20.98 -3.14 -18.96
CA TYR A 128 19.81 -2.54 -18.33
C TYR A 128 20.23 -1.37 -17.46
N PHE A 129 19.27 -0.52 -17.13
CA PHE A 129 19.36 0.42 -16.04
C PHE A 129 18.48 -0.04 -14.88
N VAL A 130 18.98 0.11 -13.65
CA VAL A 130 18.20 -0.14 -12.43
C VAL A 130 17.95 1.16 -11.71
N ARG A 131 16.68 1.44 -11.38
CA ARG A 131 16.30 2.59 -10.53
C ARG A 131 15.40 2.16 -9.39
N ALA A 132 15.50 2.85 -8.25
CA ALA A 132 14.65 2.66 -7.09
C ALA A 132 13.76 3.88 -6.85
N ILE A 133 12.49 3.64 -6.50
CA ILE A 133 11.48 4.67 -6.23
C ILE A 133 10.85 4.39 -4.87
N LYS A 134 10.86 5.39 -3.99
CA LYS A 134 10.20 5.34 -2.69
C LYS A 134 9.68 6.72 -2.30
N ASN A 135 8.46 6.81 -1.78
CA ASN A 135 7.93 8.08 -1.28
C ASN A 135 8.81 8.65 -0.16
N TYR A 136 9.02 9.97 -0.18
CA TYR A 136 9.88 10.73 0.74
C TYR A 136 11.38 10.49 0.60
N TYR A 137 11.77 9.82 -0.48
CA TYR A 137 13.15 9.64 -0.86
C TYR A 137 13.36 10.21 -2.27
N GLN A 138 14.56 10.71 -2.50
CA GLN A 138 15.06 11.10 -3.80
C GLN A 138 16.34 10.32 -4.09
N MET A 139 16.64 10.06 -5.35
CA MET A 139 17.93 9.46 -5.70
C MET A 139 18.98 10.58 -5.72
N PRO A 140 20.19 10.39 -5.13
CA PRO A 140 21.26 11.37 -5.26
C PRO A 140 21.56 11.67 -6.73
N SER A 141 21.61 12.95 -7.08
CA SER A 141 22.04 13.43 -8.39
C SER A 141 23.55 13.27 -8.51
N PHE A 142 24.01 12.15 -9.05
CA PHE A 142 25.40 12.03 -9.49
C PHE A 142 25.49 12.48 -10.95
N ILE A 143 26.50 13.31 -11.24
CA ILE A 143 26.76 13.88 -12.58
C ILE A 143 27.16 12.75 -13.55
N ASP A 144 26.49 12.77 -14.69
CA ASP A 144 26.41 11.83 -15.82
C ASP A 144 27.74 11.57 -16.55
N PRO A 145 27.98 10.38 -17.16
CA PRO A 145 29.03 10.29 -18.15
C PRO A 145 28.61 10.74 -19.54
N GLU A 146 27.38 10.53 -20.04
CA GLU A 146 27.09 10.87 -21.45
C GLU A 146 25.59 10.80 -21.86
N ASN A 147 24.94 11.97 -21.85
CA ASN A 147 23.84 12.36 -22.76
C ASN A 147 22.59 11.45 -22.83
N ILE A 148 21.70 11.53 -21.83
CA ILE A 148 20.29 11.18 -22.06
C ILE A 148 19.38 12.26 -21.46
N GLU A 149 18.72 13.03 -22.34
CA GLU A 149 17.56 13.85 -21.98
C GLU A 149 16.45 12.94 -21.42
N LEU A 150 16.30 12.99 -20.10
CA LEU A 150 15.21 12.35 -19.38
C LEU A 150 13.91 13.10 -19.72
N ILE A 151 13.10 12.53 -20.60
CA ILE A 151 11.72 13.00 -20.82
C ILE A 151 10.93 12.76 -19.53
N ALA A 152 10.83 13.82 -18.74
CA ALA A 152 9.91 14.13 -17.63
C ALA A 152 9.29 12.95 -16.85
N VAL A 153 9.98 12.51 -15.80
CA VAL A 153 9.36 12.13 -14.51
C VAL A 153 10.35 12.52 -13.41
N ASP A 154 9.90 13.32 -12.44
CA ASP A 154 10.71 13.93 -11.37
C ASP A 154 11.83 13.00 -10.88
N GLU A 155 13.04 13.43 -11.23
CA GLU A 155 14.38 12.83 -11.20
C GLU A 155 14.55 11.54 -10.40
N SER A 156 14.50 10.41 -11.12
CA SER A 156 14.97 9.10 -10.64
C SER A 156 16.14 8.61 -11.50
N PHE A 157 17.36 8.70 -10.96
CA PHE A 157 18.58 8.20 -11.59
C PHE A 157 18.54 6.67 -11.78
N ALA A 158 19.30 6.14 -12.73
CA ALA A 158 19.32 4.71 -13.03
C ALA A 158 20.75 4.21 -13.27
N MET A 159 21.17 3.16 -12.56
CA MET A 159 22.53 2.61 -12.68
C MET A 159 22.61 1.62 -13.84
N PRO A 160 23.57 1.77 -14.78
CA PRO A 160 23.77 0.77 -15.82
C PRO A 160 24.28 -0.52 -15.19
N ILE A 161 23.68 -1.64 -15.58
CA ILE A 161 24.09 -2.98 -15.18
C ILE A 161 24.16 -3.87 -16.42
N GLU A 162 25.16 -4.75 -16.43
CA GLU A 162 25.26 -5.80 -17.41
C GLU A 162 24.90 -7.12 -16.74
N VAL A 163 23.95 -7.84 -17.34
CA VAL A 163 23.50 -9.13 -16.84
C VAL A 163 24.15 -10.19 -17.72
N GLU A 164 25.13 -10.89 -17.16
CA GLU A 164 25.82 -11.99 -17.82
C GLU A 164 25.00 -13.30 -17.79
N GLN A 165 25.36 -14.26 -18.65
CA GLN A 165 24.68 -15.56 -18.73
C GLN A 165 24.88 -16.43 -17.48
N GLN A 166 25.95 -16.21 -16.71
CA GLN A 166 26.31 -17.02 -15.54
C GLN A 166 26.72 -16.11 -14.37
N GLY A 167 25.77 -15.31 -13.88
CA GLY A 167 25.98 -14.45 -12.71
C GLY A 167 24.76 -13.61 -12.38
N HIS A 168 24.72 -13.08 -11.16
CA HIS A 168 23.75 -12.04 -10.78
C HIS A 168 24.53 -10.77 -10.47
N PRO A 169 24.19 -9.62 -11.09
CA PRO A 169 24.84 -8.37 -10.76
C PRO A 169 24.53 -8.02 -9.31
N VAL A 170 25.56 -7.63 -8.55
CA VAL A 170 25.40 -7.16 -7.16
C VAL A 170 25.26 -5.64 -7.19
N VAL A 171 24.08 -5.13 -6.85
CA VAL A 171 23.72 -3.71 -7.00
C VAL A 171 23.23 -3.15 -5.67
N HIS A 172 23.91 -2.12 -5.15
CA HIS A 172 23.47 -1.41 -3.96
C HIS A 172 22.94 -0.04 -4.34
N LEU A 173 21.62 0.13 -4.24
CA LEU A 173 20.96 1.40 -4.51
C LEU A 173 20.89 2.20 -3.23
N ARG A 174 21.26 3.48 -3.31
CA ARG A 174 21.16 4.42 -2.20
C ARG A 174 20.13 5.49 -2.51
N LEU A 175 19.30 5.80 -1.54
CA LEU A 175 18.29 6.83 -1.63
C LEU A 175 18.54 7.88 -0.55
N LEU A 176 18.54 9.15 -0.95
CA LEU A 176 18.56 10.26 -0.02
C LEU A 176 17.16 10.48 0.53
N ARG A 177 17.06 10.61 1.85
CA ARG A 177 15.82 11.06 2.47
C ARG A 177 15.61 12.53 2.15
N LEU A 178 14.40 12.92 1.80
CA LEU A 178 14.09 14.35 1.62
C LEU A 178 14.32 15.07 2.96
N SER A 179 15.21 16.08 2.96
CA SER A 179 15.69 16.74 4.19
C SER A 179 14.53 17.30 5.03
N GLN A 180 14.62 17.04 6.34
CA GLN A 180 13.58 17.29 7.34
C GLN A 180 13.35 18.79 7.62
N ASP A 181 14.13 19.72 7.09
CA ASP A 181 14.01 21.17 7.36
C ASP A 181 12.72 21.79 6.77
N GLN A 182 12.15 21.21 5.72
CA GLN A 182 10.79 21.57 5.25
C GLN A 182 9.66 20.97 6.12
N ALA A 183 9.98 20.01 7.01
CA ALA A 183 9.02 19.27 7.84
C ALA A 183 8.62 20.01 9.14
N ASN A 184 9.26 21.13 9.48
CA ASN A 184 8.88 21.96 10.63
C ASN A 184 7.80 23.00 10.32
N SER A 185 7.35 23.10 9.07
CA SER A 185 6.23 23.96 8.70
C SER A 185 4.92 23.52 9.37
N ALA A 186 4.12 24.47 9.84
CA ALA A 186 2.81 24.18 10.45
C ALA A 186 1.90 23.36 9.51
N ALA A 187 2.01 23.60 8.20
CA ALA A 187 1.31 22.85 7.17
C ALA A 187 1.71 21.36 7.14
N TYR A 188 2.99 21.04 7.28
CA TYR A 188 3.45 19.65 7.36
C TYR A 188 2.92 18.96 8.61
N LYS A 189 3.01 19.61 9.78
CA LYS A 189 2.49 19.07 11.05
C LYS A 189 0.99 18.81 10.97
N LEU A 190 0.21 19.78 10.47
CA LEU A 190 -1.23 19.62 10.28
C LEU A 190 -1.54 18.47 9.31
N ARG A 191 -0.84 18.39 8.17
CA ARG A 191 -1.01 17.30 7.22
C ARG A 191 -0.64 15.95 7.81
N HIS A 192 0.38 15.89 8.66
CA HIS A 192 0.79 14.69 9.37
C HIS A 192 -0.28 14.25 10.38
N TYR A 193 -0.76 15.15 11.24
CA TYR A 193 -1.84 14.85 12.19
C TYR A 193 -3.14 14.45 11.50
N ALA A 194 -3.54 15.19 10.47
CA ALA A 194 -4.71 14.85 9.66
C ALA A 194 -4.54 13.45 9.05
N LYS A 195 -3.38 13.16 8.45
CA LYS A 195 -3.09 11.83 7.89
C LYS A 195 -3.19 10.73 8.95
N THR A 196 -2.57 10.89 10.11
CA THR A 196 -2.63 9.91 11.20
C THR A 196 -4.06 9.72 11.71
N PHE A 197 -4.83 10.80 11.85
CA PHE A 197 -6.24 10.74 12.21
C PHE A 197 -7.07 9.98 11.16
N PHE A 198 -6.91 10.30 9.86
CA PHE A 198 -7.63 9.59 8.79
C PHE A 198 -7.26 8.10 8.73
N ILE A 199 -5.99 7.75 8.96
CA ILE A 199 -5.55 6.34 9.05
C ILE A 199 -6.25 5.63 10.22
N ALA A 200 -6.28 6.25 11.40
CA ALA A 200 -6.96 5.69 12.57
C ALA A 200 -8.48 5.57 12.35
N ALA A 201 -9.11 6.59 11.78
CA ALA A 201 -10.52 6.60 11.43
C ALA A 201 -10.88 5.52 10.41
N SER A 202 -10.03 5.29 9.40
CA SER A 202 -10.17 4.21 8.43
C SER A 202 -10.09 2.82 9.07
N ASN A 203 -9.18 2.61 10.02
CA ASN A 203 -9.12 1.36 10.79
C ASN A 203 -10.41 1.13 11.57
N GLY A 204 -10.91 2.18 12.23
CA GLY A 204 -12.20 2.14 12.90
C GLY A 204 -13.34 1.80 11.94
N ALA A 205 -13.38 2.46 10.78
CA ALA A 205 -14.41 2.23 9.77
C ALA A 205 -14.42 0.78 9.24
N LEU A 206 -13.24 0.21 8.93
CA LEU A 206 -13.13 -1.19 8.50
C LEU A 206 -13.57 -2.17 9.59
N ALA A 207 -13.18 -1.93 10.85
CA ALA A 207 -13.60 -2.77 11.97
C ALA A 207 -15.12 -2.69 12.21
N ILE A 208 -15.70 -1.49 12.16
CA ILE A 208 -17.14 -1.28 12.28
C ILE A 208 -17.88 -1.96 11.12
N SER A 209 -17.38 -1.85 9.89
CA SER A 209 -17.94 -2.53 8.72
C SER A 209 -18.03 -4.04 8.98
N ILE A 210 -16.93 -4.70 9.38
CA ILE A 210 -16.94 -6.15 9.69
C ILE A 210 -18.01 -6.51 10.72
N VAL A 211 -18.13 -5.74 11.81
CA VAL A 211 -19.13 -5.99 12.87
C VAL A 211 -20.56 -5.80 12.35
N VAL A 212 -20.79 -4.70 11.61
CA VAL A 212 -22.09 -4.39 11.00
C VAL A 212 -22.50 -5.46 10.00
N SER A 213 -21.61 -5.84 9.07
CA SER A 213 -21.88 -6.91 8.10
C SER A 213 -22.15 -8.23 8.83
N TYR A 214 -21.40 -8.57 9.88
CA TYR A 214 -21.61 -9.80 10.65
C TYR A 214 -22.98 -9.83 11.33
N MET A 215 -23.36 -8.74 12.02
CA MET A 215 -24.68 -8.64 12.64
C MET A 215 -25.81 -8.73 11.60
N ALA A 216 -25.65 -8.03 10.48
CA ALA A 216 -26.62 -8.05 9.38
C ALA A 216 -26.74 -9.45 8.74
N TRP A 217 -25.64 -10.19 8.63
CA TRP A 217 -25.63 -11.57 8.14
C TRP A 217 -26.35 -12.52 9.10
N VAL A 218 -26.09 -12.42 10.41
CA VAL A 218 -26.72 -13.27 11.43
C VAL A 218 -28.23 -13.04 11.48
N ILE A 219 -28.68 -11.78 11.39
CA ILE A 219 -30.11 -11.41 11.50
C ILE A 219 -30.82 -11.63 10.17
N GLY A 220 -30.32 -11.04 9.08
CA GLY A 220 -30.98 -11.03 7.78
C GLY A 220 -30.69 -12.26 6.90
N ARG A 221 -29.71 -13.10 7.27
CA ARG A 221 -29.29 -14.31 6.52
C ARG A 221 -28.96 -14.08 5.03
N SER A 222 -28.74 -12.83 4.62
CA SER A 222 -28.38 -12.50 3.24
C SER A 222 -26.90 -12.80 2.97
N SER A 223 -26.64 -13.57 1.91
CA SER A 223 -25.28 -13.94 1.49
C SER A 223 -24.40 -12.74 1.12
N ILE A 224 -25.00 -11.61 0.77
CA ILE A 224 -24.28 -10.37 0.42
C ILE A 224 -23.45 -9.90 1.61
N TYR A 225 -23.99 -9.95 2.83
CA TYR A 225 -23.25 -9.57 4.03
C TYR A 225 -22.09 -10.52 4.32
N GLY A 226 -22.25 -11.81 4.06
CA GLY A 226 -21.15 -12.77 4.11
C GLY A 226 -20.00 -12.38 3.18
N LEU A 227 -20.31 -11.95 1.95
CA LEU A 227 -19.30 -11.46 1.00
C LEU A 227 -18.63 -10.18 1.48
N LEU A 228 -19.38 -9.22 2.04
CA LEU A 228 -18.83 -7.96 2.58
C LEU A 228 -17.86 -8.21 3.73
N ILE A 229 -18.17 -9.15 4.64
CA ILE A 229 -17.25 -9.57 5.71
C ILE A 229 -15.94 -10.08 5.10
N VAL A 230 -16.00 -10.97 4.11
CA VAL A 230 -14.81 -11.52 3.47
C VAL A 230 -13.97 -10.42 2.83
N ILE A 231 -14.59 -9.49 2.11
CA ILE A 231 -13.90 -8.36 1.50
C ILE A 231 -13.23 -7.47 2.56
N ALA A 232 -13.97 -7.09 3.61
CA ALA A 232 -13.45 -6.23 4.67
C ALA A 232 -12.28 -6.88 5.43
N VAL A 233 -12.36 -8.19 5.72
CA VAL A 233 -11.27 -8.97 6.32
C VAL A 233 -10.05 -9.04 5.40
N VAL A 234 -10.24 -9.24 4.09
CA VAL A 234 -9.14 -9.24 3.11
C VAL A 234 -8.47 -7.87 3.05
N LEU A 235 -9.24 -6.77 3.03
CA LEU A 235 -8.69 -5.41 3.06
C LEU A 235 -7.90 -5.15 4.36
N LEU A 236 -8.42 -5.60 5.50
CA LEU A 236 -7.73 -5.48 6.78
C LEU A 236 -6.44 -6.30 6.81
N PHE A 237 -6.43 -7.50 6.23
CA PHE A 237 -5.22 -8.32 6.11
C PHE A 237 -4.18 -7.68 5.19
N ILE A 238 -4.59 -7.18 4.01
CA ILE A 238 -3.72 -6.41 3.11
C ILE A 238 -3.12 -5.22 3.85
N LYS A 239 -3.95 -4.50 4.62
CA LYS A 239 -3.51 -3.35 5.41
C LYS A 239 -2.48 -3.74 6.46
N ILE A 240 -2.76 -4.76 7.27
CA ILE A 240 -1.84 -5.26 8.30
C ILE A 240 -0.53 -5.70 7.66
N TYR A 241 -0.58 -6.45 6.57
CA TYR A 241 0.61 -6.90 5.85
C TYR A 241 1.46 -5.72 5.37
N ILE A 242 0.82 -4.68 4.82
CA ILE A 242 1.51 -3.45 4.39
C ILE A 242 2.08 -2.71 5.61
N LEU A 243 1.33 -2.58 6.70
CA LEU A 243 1.80 -1.92 7.92
C LEU A 243 2.97 -2.66 8.58
N GLU A 244 2.94 -3.98 8.63
CA GLU A 244 4.04 -4.78 9.20
C GLU A 244 5.29 -4.68 8.32
N THR A 245 5.11 -4.74 7.00
CA THR A 245 6.23 -4.62 6.06
C THR A 245 6.83 -3.20 6.03
N VAL A 246 6.06 -2.15 6.34
CA VAL A 246 6.53 -0.75 6.39
C VAL A 246 6.97 -0.30 7.80
N GLY A 247 6.30 -0.76 8.85
CA GLY A 247 6.35 -0.20 10.21
C GLY A 247 7.53 -0.65 11.07
N ILE A 248 8.21 -1.75 10.71
CA ILE A 248 9.31 -2.30 11.53
C ILE A 248 10.60 -1.47 11.41
N VAL A 249 10.66 -0.48 10.51
CA VAL A 249 11.88 0.32 10.26
C VAL A 249 12.11 1.42 11.31
N SER A 250 11.14 1.73 12.19
CA SER A 250 11.24 2.94 13.04
C SER A 250 11.57 2.71 14.53
N LYS A 251 11.97 1.52 14.95
CA LYS A 251 12.50 1.31 16.31
C LYS A 251 13.90 0.72 16.27
N SER A 252 14.87 1.57 15.94
CA SER A 252 16.24 1.41 16.43
C SER A 252 16.33 2.12 17.78
N GLU A 253 16.43 1.34 18.86
CA GLU A 253 17.12 1.77 20.07
C GLU A 253 18.62 1.89 19.80
#